data_AF-M0PKN5-F1
#
_entry.id   AF-M0PKN5-F1
#
_cell.length_a   1.000
_cell.length_b   1.000
_cell.length_c   1.000
_cell.angle_alpha   90.00
_cell.angle_beta   90.00
_cell.angle_gamma   90.00
#
_symmetry.space_group_name_H-M   'P 1'
#
loop_
_entity.id
_entity.type
_entity.pdbx_description
1 polymer ?
#
loop_
_entity_poly.entity_id
_entity_poly.type
_entity_poly.pdbx_seq_one_letter_code
_entity_poly.pdbx_strand_id
1 'polypeptide(L)'
;MLDGRFAVLNGDSVFDTASLTELFGHEAGVAAHRVDQPREYGVLSTDGDYATDVVEKPVDPPTNLANAGAYVFPDSVRTALDVPESERGEREVTDVLARLIDQRDVAVVETDQWLDVARPADLLRANELALSETTRQIDGAVEAGATVVGDVSIAESAVVESGATIRGPVIVARDATVRSGAVVEGPSVVGANATVDGGVELANTVLLPGATVSEDVQLRELVFGPRCTIPTGVSIAGGDASSADAVATVSAANPSVDGGLSY
;
A
#
# COMPACT_ATOMS: atom_id res chain seq x y z
N MET A 1 -15.73 -18.62 -16.00
CA MET A 1 -15.80 -19.24 -14.67
C MET A 1 -14.44 -19.84 -14.38
N LEU A 2 -13.94 -19.71 -13.14
CA LEU A 2 -12.76 -20.45 -12.70
C LEU A 2 -13.17 -21.92 -12.55
N ASP A 3 -12.32 -22.86 -12.91
CA ASP A 3 -12.52 -24.32 -12.75
C ASP A 3 -11.33 -24.88 -11.95
N GLY A 4 -11.56 -25.81 -11.01
CA GLY A 4 -10.51 -26.40 -10.19
C GLY A 4 -10.12 -25.56 -8.97
N ARG A 5 -8.96 -25.87 -8.38
CA ARG A 5 -8.38 -25.14 -7.23
C ARG A 5 -8.02 -23.71 -7.65
N PHE A 6 -8.33 -22.74 -6.81
CA PHE A 6 -8.06 -21.33 -7.09
C PHE A 6 -7.56 -20.60 -5.84
N ALA A 7 -6.88 -19.48 -6.05
CA ALA A 7 -6.45 -18.58 -4.98
C ALA A 7 -7.34 -17.34 -4.94
N VAL A 8 -7.53 -16.78 -3.76
CA VAL A 8 -8.22 -15.51 -3.51
C VAL A 8 -7.31 -14.67 -2.63
N LEU A 9 -7.09 -13.42 -3.01
CA LEU A 9 -6.34 -12.45 -2.23
C LEU A 9 -7.17 -11.18 -2.13
N ASN A 10 -7.23 -10.60 -0.94
CA ASN A 10 -7.78 -9.27 -0.75
C ASN A 10 -6.97 -8.24 -1.55
N GLY A 11 -7.67 -7.31 -2.21
CA GLY A 11 -7.06 -6.38 -3.16
C GLY A 11 -6.29 -5.22 -2.53
N ASP A 12 -6.36 -5.09 -1.21
CA ASP A 12 -5.79 -4.03 -0.38
C ASP A 12 -4.68 -4.55 0.55
N SER A 13 -4.25 -5.80 0.39
CA SER A 13 -3.23 -6.41 1.24
C SER A 13 -1.90 -6.60 0.50
N VAL A 14 -0.79 -6.32 1.18
CA VAL A 14 0.58 -6.61 0.71
C VAL A 14 1.13 -7.78 1.51
N PHE A 15 1.79 -8.73 0.83
CA PHE A 15 2.34 -9.96 1.42
C PHE A 15 3.78 -10.18 0.97
N ASP A 16 4.58 -10.86 1.80
CA ASP A 16 5.84 -11.43 1.32
C ASP A 16 5.62 -12.61 0.36
N THR A 17 6.55 -12.78 -0.59
CA THR A 17 6.43 -13.80 -1.64
C THR A 17 6.63 -15.22 -1.11
N ALA A 18 7.42 -15.40 -0.05
CA ALA A 18 7.73 -16.72 0.50
C ALA A 18 6.48 -17.36 1.11
N SER A 19 5.75 -16.62 1.93
CA SER A 19 4.51 -17.05 2.58
C SER A 19 3.41 -17.34 1.56
N LEU A 20 3.26 -16.51 0.52
CA LEU A 20 2.32 -16.81 -0.57
C LEU A 20 2.71 -18.07 -1.34
N THR A 21 4.00 -18.29 -1.58
CA THR A 21 4.49 -19.50 -2.27
C THR A 21 4.18 -20.75 -1.46
N GLU A 22 4.41 -20.71 -0.15
CA GLU A 22 4.06 -21.79 0.77
C GLU A 22 2.54 -22.05 0.77
N LEU A 23 1.74 -21.00 0.97
CA LEU A 23 0.27 -21.07 0.92
C LEU A 23 -0.23 -21.73 -0.36
N PHE A 24 0.29 -21.32 -1.51
CA PHE A 24 -0.08 -21.87 -2.83
C PHE A 24 0.36 -23.32 -3.05
N GLY A 25 1.21 -23.86 -2.17
CA GLY A 25 1.55 -25.29 -2.12
C GLY A 25 0.45 -26.18 -1.52
N HIS A 26 -0.49 -25.62 -0.75
CA HIS A 26 -1.55 -26.39 -0.08
C HIS A 26 -2.80 -26.58 -0.95
N GLU A 27 -3.58 -27.63 -0.66
CA GLU A 27 -4.86 -27.87 -1.34
C GLU A 27 -5.97 -26.92 -0.87
N ALA A 28 -6.00 -26.67 0.45
CA ALA A 28 -6.76 -25.60 1.07
C ALA A 28 -5.88 -24.92 2.13
N GLY A 29 -5.91 -23.60 2.18
CA GLY A 29 -5.15 -22.87 3.18
C GLY A 29 -5.59 -21.42 3.31
N VAL A 30 -5.18 -20.82 4.41
CA VAL A 30 -5.36 -19.40 4.74
C VAL A 30 -4.04 -18.81 5.22
N ALA A 31 -3.68 -17.63 4.72
CA ALA A 31 -2.61 -16.84 5.28
C ALA A 31 -3.07 -16.18 6.57
N ALA A 32 -2.20 -16.16 7.57
CA ALA A 32 -2.46 -15.52 8.84
C ALA A 32 -1.33 -14.57 9.23
N HIS A 33 -1.62 -13.60 10.08
CA HIS A 33 -0.62 -12.71 10.64
C HIS A 33 -0.92 -12.41 12.11
N ARG A 34 0.12 -12.25 12.93
CA ARG A 34 -0.06 -11.86 14.33
C ARG A 34 -0.19 -10.36 14.44
N VAL A 35 -1.26 -9.90 15.07
CA VAL A 35 -1.60 -8.47 15.18
C VAL A 35 -1.78 -8.04 16.63
N ASP A 36 -1.55 -6.76 16.89
CA ASP A 36 -1.78 -6.17 18.21
C ASP A 36 -3.27 -5.90 18.48
N GLN A 37 -4.07 -5.69 17.42
CA GLN A 37 -5.50 -5.35 17.50
C GLN A 37 -6.40 -6.39 16.80
N PRO A 38 -6.48 -7.63 17.31
CA PRO A 38 -7.20 -8.73 16.63
C PRO A 38 -8.71 -8.50 16.47
N ARG A 39 -9.31 -7.58 17.24
CA ARG A 39 -10.75 -7.27 17.16
C ARG A 39 -11.18 -6.64 15.84
N GLU A 40 -10.23 -6.12 15.05
CA GLU A 40 -10.52 -5.52 13.74
C GLU A 40 -10.63 -6.56 12.61
N TYR A 41 -10.28 -7.82 12.88
CA TYR A 41 -10.08 -8.87 11.89
C TYR A 41 -10.91 -10.14 12.17
N GLY A 42 -10.94 -11.05 11.20
CA GLY A 42 -11.27 -12.45 11.46
C GLY A 42 -10.15 -13.13 12.23
N VAL A 43 -10.42 -13.71 13.39
CA VAL A 43 -9.41 -14.31 14.27
C VAL A 43 -9.48 -15.82 14.20
N LEU A 44 -8.32 -16.44 13.94
CA LEU A 44 -8.17 -17.88 13.78
C LEU A 44 -7.82 -18.56 15.09
N SER A 45 -8.39 -19.74 15.31
CA SER A 45 -7.89 -20.73 16.27
C SER A 45 -7.22 -21.86 15.50
N THR A 46 -6.18 -22.47 16.07
CA THR A 46 -5.40 -23.52 15.39
C THR A 46 -5.12 -24.73 16.30
N ASP A 47 -4.90 -25.88 15.67
CA ASP A 47 -4.27 -27.07 16.26
C ASP A 47 -3.11 -27.49 15.36
N GLY A 48 -1.88 -27.26 15.81
CA GLY A 48 -0.70 -27.32 14.96
C GLY A 48 -0.79 -26.31 13.81
N ASP A 49 -0.55 -26.80 12.59
CA ASP A 49 -0.50 -25.98 11.36
C ASP A 49 -1.87 -25.87 10.67
N TYR A 50 -2.96 -26.23 11.35
CA TYR A 50 -4.31 -26.27 10.78
C TYR A 50 -5.30 -25.42 11.57
N ALA A 51 -6.19 -24.73 10.85
CA ALA A 51 -7.25 -23.92 11.44
C ALA A 51 -8.35 -24.82 12.02
N THR A 52 -8.81 -24.49 13.22
CA THR A 52 -9.92 -25.18 13.93
C THR A 52 -11.17 -24.33 14.05
N ASP A 53 -11.03 -23.00 13.99
CA ASP A 53 -12.16 -22.06 14.02
C ASP A 53 -11.74 -20.70 13.44
N VAL A 54 -12.71 -19.92 12.99
CA VAL A 54 -12.53 -18.51 12.61
C VAL A 54 -13.71 -17.67 13.08
N VAL A 55 -13.44 -16.57 13.77
CA VAL A 55 -14.48 -15.67 14.27
C VAL A 55 -14.24 -14.27 13.71
N GLU A 56 -15.24 -13.73 13.00
CA GLU A 56 -15.20 -12.39 12.41
C GLU A 56 -15.33 -11.29 13.48
N LYS A 57 -14.33 -10.41 13.59
CA LYS A 57 -14.28 -9.23 14.49
C LYS A 57 -14.79 -9.52 15.91
N PRO A 58 -14.18 -10.49 16.62
CA PRO A 58 -14.66 -10.92 17.93
C PRO A 58 -14.49 -9.83 18.98
N VAL A 59 -15.48 -9.68 19.86
CA VAL A 59 -15.36 -8.81 21.05
C VAL A 59 -14.30 -9.34 22.01
N ASP A 60 -14.21 -10.65 22.18
CA ASP A 60 -13.18 -11.34 22.98
C ASP A 60 -12.38 -12.30 22.08
N PRO A 61 -11.26 -11.82 21.50
CA PRO A 61 -10.50 -12.59 20.52
C PRO A 61 -9.81 -13.80 21.17
N PRO A 62 -9.98 -15.03 20.63
CA PRO A 62 -9.39 -16.23 21.22
C PRO A 62 -7.87 -16.29 21.07
N THR A 63 -7.32 -15.64 20.05
CA THR A 63 -5.89 -15.53 19.76
C THR A 63 -5.57 -14.13 19.22
N ASN A 64 -4.30 -13.87 18.94
CA ASN A 64 -3.87 -12.69 18.18
C ASN A 64 -3.59 -12.99 16.70
N LEU A 65 -4.03 -14.16 16.21
CA LEU A 65 -3.77 -14.64 14.86
C LEU A 65 -4.90 -14.19 13.94
N ALA A 66 -4.67 -13.12 13.20
CA ALA A 66 -5.62 -12.58 12.23
C ALA A 66 -5.56 -13.35 10.92
N ASN A 67 -6.71 -13.55 10.31
CA ASN A 67 -6.86 -13.93 8.91
C ASN A 67 -6.33 -12.78 8.04
N ALA A 68 -5.26 -13.05 7.29
CA ALA A 68 -4.56 -12.05 6.49
C ALA A 68 -5.19 -11.82 5.11
N GLY A 69 -6.30 -12.50 4.78
CA GLY A 69 -7.04 -12.22 3.55
C GLY A 69 -6.45 -12.86 2.28
N ALA A 70 -5.55 -13.83 2.41
CA ALA A 70 -5.11 -14.67 1.29
C ALA A 70 -5.48 -16.14 1.53
N TYR A 71 -6.01 -16.79 0.50
CA TYR A 71 -6.57 -18.12 0.59
C TYR A 71 -6.22 -18.95 -0.64
N VAL A 72 -6.15 -20.26 -0.43
CA VAL A 72 -6.27 -21.24 -1.50
C VAL A 72 -7.48 -22.08 -1.20
N PHE A 73 -8.37 -22.15 -2.18
CA PHE A 73 -9.60 -22.92 -2.06
C PHE A 73 -9.62 -24.11 -3.03
N PRO A 74 -10.03 -25.29 -2.55
CA PRO A 74 -10.30 -26.42 -3.42
C PRO A 74 -11.60 -26.17 -4.20
N ASP A 75 -11.78 -26.88 -5.31
CA ASP A 75 -12.99 -26.75 -6.13
C ASP A 75 -14.29 -27.05 -5.34
N SER A 76 -14.19 -27.90 -4.33
CA SER A 76 -15.31 -28.26 -3.45
C SER A 76 -15.86 -27.07 -2.66
N VAL A 77 -15.09 -25.98 -2.47
CA VAL A 77 -15.57 -24.80 -1.71
C VAL A 77 -16.80 -24.16 -2.36
N ARG A 78 -17.07 -24.41 -3.64
CA ARG A 78 -18.20 -23.82 -4.38
C ARG A 78 -19.54 -24.08 -3.73
N THR A 79 -19.71 -25.24 -3.09
CA THR A 79 -20.95 -25.58 -2.38
C THR A 79 -21.10 -24.78 -1.09
N ALA A 80 -20.02 -24.20 -0.57
CA ALA A 80 -19.98 -23.38 0.63
C ALA A 80 -20.06 -21.87 0.36
N LEU A 81 -19.96 -21.41 -0.90
CA LEU A 81 -19.95 -19.98 -1.26
C LEU A 81 -21.28 -19.25 -0.98
N ASP A 82 -22.40 -19.95 -0.90
CA ASP A 82 -23.69 -19.33 -0.57
C ASP A 82 -23.85 -19.19 0.94
N VAL A 83 -23.20 -18.17 1.48
CA VAL A 83 -23.28 -17.76 2.89
C VAL A 83 -24.40 -16.75 3.10
N PRO A 84 -25.09 -16.77 4.26
CA PRO A 84 -26.05 -15.73 4.61
C PRO A 84 -25.35 -14.37 4.74
N GLU A 85 -26.14 -13.30 4.72
CA GLU A 85 -25.63 -11.98 5.08
C GLU A 85 -25.36 -11.93 6.59
N SER A 86 -24.26 -11.29 6.96
CA SER A 86 -23.94 -10.95 8.35
C SER A 86 -24.91 -9.88 8.89
N GLU A 87 -24.83 -9.57 10.19
CA GLU A 87 -25.58 -8.43 10.77
C GLU A 87 -25.26 -7.09 10.09
N ARG A 88 -24.14 -7.04 9.34
CA ARG A 88 -23.68 -5.88 8.56
C ARG A 88 -24.29 -5.82 7.16
N GLY A 89 -25.02 -6.85 6.73
CA GLY A 89 -25.55 -6.97 5.37
C GLY A 89 -24.50 -7.41 4.34
N GLU A 90 -23.38 -7.98 4.79
CA GLU A 90 -22.27 -8.42 3.95
C GLU A 90 -22.20 -9.94 3.89
N ARG A 91 -21.75 -10.50 2.76
CA ARG A 91 -21.44 -11.93 2.63
C ARG A 91 -19.96 -12.12 2.93
N GLU A 92 -19.66 -12.64 4.11
CA GLU A 92 -18.31 -12.70 4.64
C GLU A 92 -17.54 -13.90 4.08
N VAL A 93 -16.30 -13.69 3.64
CA VAL A 93 -15.43 -14.81 3.25
C VAL A 93 -15.04 -15.67 4.46
N THR A 94 -15.06 -15.11 5.67
CA THR A 94 -14.84 -15.84 6.92
C THR A 94 -15.90 -16.91 7.18
N ASP A 95 -17.16 -16.69 6.77
CA ASP A 95 -18.20 -17.73 6.84
C ASP A 95 -17.90 -18.89 5.86
N VAL A 96 -17.37 -18.58 4.68
CA VAL A 96 -16.93 -19.61 3.71
C VAL A 96 -15.77 -20.40 4.30
N LEU A 97 -14.81 -19.72 4.93
CA LEU A 97 -13.67 -20.34 5.59
C LEU A 97 -14.10 -21.25 6.76
N ALA A 98 -15.02 -20.79 7.62
CA ALA A 98 -15.56 -21.58 8.72
C ALA A 98 -16.20 -22.88 8.21
N ARG A 99 -17.05 -22.80 7.18
CA ARG A 99 -17.64 -23.98 6.54
C ARG A 99 -16.61 -24.92 5.94
N LEU A 100 -15.49 -24.40 5.43
CA LEU A 100 -14.44 -25.21 4.87
C LEU A 100 -13.66 -25.95 5.97
N ILE A 101 -13.36 -25.27 7.09
CA ILE A 101 -12.73 -25.84 8.28
C ILE A 101 -13.57 -27.01 8.83
N ASP A 102 -14.91 -26.88 8.87
CA ASP A 102 -15.80 -27.96 9.32
C ASP A 102 -15.76 -29.22 8.42
N GLN A 103 -15.33 -29.07 7.17
CA GLN A 103 -15.36 -30.13 6.17
C GLN A 103 -14.01 -30.81 5.96
N ARG A 104 -12.90 -30.13 6.26
CA ARG A 104 -11.54 -30.62 5.99
C ARG A 104 -10.47 -29.82 6.70
N ASP A 105 -9.27 -30.36 6.70
CA ASP A 105 -8.06 -29.66 7.13
C ASP A 105 -7.77 -28.45 6.21
N VAL A 106 -7.62 -27.28 6.83
CA VAL A 106 -7.21 -26.02 6.19
C VAL A 106 -5.89 -25.59 6.80
N ALA A 107 -4.83 -25.58 5.98
CA ALA A 107 -3.50 -25.17 6.45
C ALA A 107 -3.49 -23.68 6.81
N VAL A 108 -2.76 -23.33 7.86
CA VAL A 108 -2.51 -21.95 8.26
C VAL A 108 -1.05 -21.63 8.00
N VAL A 109 -0.81 -20.64 7.14
CA VAL A 109 0.53 -20.15 6.85
C VAL A 109 0.70 -18.79 7.51
N GLU A 110 1.51 -18.71 8.57
CA GLU A 110 1.85 -17.44 9.20
C GLU A 110 2.78 -16.64 8.27
N THR A 111 2.40 -15.39 7.98
CA THR A 111 3.14 -14.50 7.08
C THR A 111 4.27 -13.78 7.83
N ASP A 112 5.42 -13.66 7.18
CA ASP A 112 6.55 -12.87 7.70
C ASP A 112 6.27 -11.38 7.55
N GLN A 113 5.67 -10.98 6.43
CA GLN A 113 5.24 -9.60 6.19
C GLN A 113 3.81 -9.58 5.64
N TRP A 114 2.97 -8.83 6.34
CA TRP A 114 1.63 -8.50 5.88
C TRP A 114 1.30 -7.06 6.24
N LEU A 115 0.70 -6.34 5.29
CA LEU A 115 0.22 -4.99 5.50
C LEU A 115 -1.19 -4.88 4.92
N ASP A 116 -2.14 -4.59 5.80
CA ASP A 116 -3.52 -4.22 5.46
C ASP A 116 -3.59 -2.72 5.13
N VAL A 117 -3.77 -2.39 3.85
CA VAL A 117 -3.78 -1.01 3.37
C VAL A 117 -5.20 -0.44 3.40
N ALA A 118 -5.70 -0.17 4.60
CA ALA A 118 -7.06 0.31 4.82
C ALA A 118 -7.17 1.84 4.92
N ARG A 119 -6.10 2.53 5.36
CA ARG A 119 -6.11 3.98 5.62
C ARG A 119 -4.98 4.68 4.85
N PRO A 120 -5.09 6.01 4.61
CA PRO A 120 -4.05 6.76 3.91
C PRO A 120 -2.65 6.64 4.53
N ALA A 121 -2.53 6.54 5.86
CA ALA A 121 -1.24 6.35 6.52
C ALA A 121 -0.60 4.98 6.19
N ASP A 122 -1.43 3.95 5.96
CA ASP A 122 -0.96 2.62 5.60
C ASP A 122 -0.31 2.62 4.20
N LEU A 123 -0.66 3.57 3.31
CA LEU A 123 0.01 3.74 2.01
C LEU A 123 1.46 4.20 2.15
N LEU A 124 1.77 5.05 3.13
CA LEU A 124 3.15 5.47 3.39
C LEU A 124 3.97 4.28 3.89
N ARG A 125 3.38 3.44 4.74
CA ARG A 125 4.00 2.20 5.20
C ARG A 125 4.23 1.21 4.05
N ALA A 126 3.26 1.08 3.15
CA ALA A 126 3.40 0.25 1.95
C ALA A 126 4.53 0.78 1.05
N ASN A 127 4.65 2.10 0.92
CA ASN A 127 5.71 2.74 0.16
C ASN A 127 7.09 2.53 0.81
N GLU A 128 7.20 2.65 2.14
CA GLU A 128 8.42 2.33 2.88
C GLU A 128 8.89 0.90 2.61
N LEU A 129 7.96 -0.06 2.68
CA LEU A 129 8.26 -1.47 2.41
C LEU A 129 8.72 -1.68 0.97
N ALA A 130 7.98 -1.14 -0.01
CA ALA A 130 8.34 -1.24 -1.42
C ALA A 130 9.70 -0.60 -1.74
N LEU A 131 10.03 0.52 -1.07
CA LEU A 131 11.31 1.21 -1.25
C LEU A 131 12.46 0.56 -0.50
N SER A 132 12.21 -0.28 0.50
CA SER A 132 13.26 -0.97 1.26
C SER A 132 14.12 -1.92 0.42
N GLU A 133 13.56 -2.41 -0.69
CA GLU A 133 14.27 -3.26 -1.66
C GLU A 133 14.88 -2.45 -2.83
N THR A 134 14.73 -1.13 -2.82
CA THR A 134 15.30 -0.27 -3.87
C THR A 134 16.81 -0.35 -3.83
N THR A 135 17.41 -0.58 -5.00
CA THR A 135 18.85 -0.53 -5.18
C THR A 135 19.23 0.67 -6.03
N ARG A 136 20.45 1.17 -5.84
CA ARG A 136 20.94 2.33 -6.60
C ARG A 136 21.06 2.02 -8.09
N GLN A 137 20.31 2.75 -8.91
CA GLN A 137 20.34 2.68 -10.38
C GLN A 137 20.12 4.08 -10.97
N ILE A 138 21.01 4.55 -11.83
CA ILE A 138 20.93 5.91 -12.39
C ILE A 138 21.06 5.81 -13.91
N ASP A 139 19.90 5.76 -14.58
CA ASP A 139 19.80 5.73 -16.04
C ASP A 139 19.45 7.10 -16.63
N GLY A 140 18.83 7.98 -15.83
CA GLY A 140 18.43 9.33 -16.25
C GLY A 140 19.54 10.38 -16.22
N ALA A 141 19.19 11.60 -16.64
CA ALA A 141 20.11 12.72 -16.65
C ALA A 141 20.26 13.32 -15.26
N VAL A 142 21.49 13.34 -14.74
CA VAL A 142 21.85 14.05 -13.51
C VAL A 142 22.88 15.11 -13.87
N GLU A 143 22.49 16.38 -13.75
CA GLU A 143 23.35 17.50 -14.13
C GLU A 143 24.51 17.71 -13.15
N ALA A 144 25.60 18.29 -13.65
CA ALA A 144 26.75 18.62 -12.82
C ALA A 144 26.34 19.60 -11.71
N GLY A 145 26.59 19.24 -10.45
CA GLY A 145 26.22 20.03 -9.27
C GLY A 145 25.01 19.50 -8.50
N ALA A 146 24.27 18.52 -9.03
CA ALA A 146 23.28 17.77 -8.27
C ALA A 146 23.95 16.80 -7.28
N THR A 147 23.29 16.54 -6.14
CA THR A 147 23.75 15.60 -5.10
C THR A 147 22.81 14.41 -5.02
N VAL A 148 23.31 13.19 -5.21
CA VAL A 148 22.52 11.95 -5.14
C VAL A 148 23.18 10.93 -4.20
N VAL A 149 22.62 10.75 -3.01
CA VAL A 149 23.19 9.94 -1.92
C VAL A 149 22.23 8.81 -1.53
N GLY A 150 22.77 7.62 -1.21
CA GLY A 150 21.99 6.45 -0.80
C GLY A 150 21.40 5.64 -1.97
N ASP A 151 20.41 4.82 -1.66
CA ASP A 151 19.71 3.98 -2.63
C ASP A 151 18.72 4.80 -3.44
N VAL A 152 19.13 5.22 -4.63
CA VAL A 152 18.31 6.08 -5.50
C VAL A 152 18.19 5.42 -6.86
N SER A 153 16.96 5.28 -7.35
CA SER A 153 16.65 4.82 -8.69
C SER A 153 16.15 6.00 -9.54
N ILE A 154 16.85 6.33 -10.63
CA ILE A 154 16.52 7.42 -11.56
C ILE A 154 16.34 6.82 -12.95
N ALA A 155 15.10 6.84 -13.47
CA ALA A 155 14.77 6.25 -14.76
C ALA A 155 15.35 7.04 -15.95
N GLU A 156 15.53 6.35 -17.09
CA GLU A 156 16.24 6.84 -18.30
C GLU A 156 15.83 8.24 -18.81
N SER A 157 14.54 8.60 -18.75
CA SER A 157 14.06 9.91 -19.20
C SER A 157 13.83 10.94 -18.08
N ALA A 158 14.18 10.60 -16.84
CA ALA A 158 14.12 11.52 -15.72
C ALA A 158 15.27 12.52 -15.77
N VAL A 159 15.02 13.73 -15.25
CA VAL A 159 16.01 14.81 -15.16
C VAL A 159 16.13 15.29 -13.72
N VAL A 160 17.37 15.33 -13.23
CA VAL A 160 17.74 15.96 -11.96
C VAL A 160 18.69 17.12 -12.27
N GLU A 161 18.18 18.33 -12.11
CA GLU A 161 18.89 19.57 -12.46
C GLU A 161 20.00 19.92 -11.46
N SER A 162 20.94 20.77 -11.90
CA SER A 162 22.07 21.22 -11.09
C SER A 162 21.60 21.87 -9.78
N GLY A 163 22.21 21.47 -8.65
CA GLY A 163 21.88 21.97 -7.32
C GLY A 163 20.74 21.24 -6.62
N ALA A 164 20.01 20.34 -7.30
CA ALA A 164 19.05 19.46 -6.63
C ALA A 164 19.74 18.44 -5.71
N THR A 165 19.07 18.04 -4.63
CA THR A 165 19.56 17.04 -3.68
C THR A 165 18.56 15.90 -3.53
N ILE A 166 19.02 14.66 -3.73
CA ILE A 166 18.24 13.44 -3.53
C ILE A 166 18.96 12.55 -2.51
N ARG A 167 18.24 12.17 -1.45
CA ARG A 167 18.74 11.30 -0.37
C ARG A 167 17.85 10.07 -0.26
N GLY A 168 18.39 8.90 -0.61
CA GLY A 168 17.66 7.63 -0.67
C GLY A 168 17.13 7.11 0.69
N PRO A 169 16.15 6.20 0.67
CA PRO A 169 15.64 5.52 -0.52
C PRO A 169 14.67 6.37 -1.36
N VAL A 170 14.95 6.58 -2.65
CA VAL A 170 14.11 7.41 -3.54
C VAL A 170 14.00 6.82 -4.93
N ILE A 171 12.79 6.86 -5.51
CA ILE A 171 12.55 6.58 -6.92
C ILE A 171 12.17 7.88 -7.65
N VAL A 172 12.87 8.18 -8.74
CA VAL A 172 12.50 9.20 -9.72
C VAL A 172 12.12 8.51 -11.03
N ALA A 173 10.82 8.49 -11.32
CA ALA A 173 10.26 7.75 -12.44
C ALA A 173 10.47 8.47 -13.78
N ARG A 174 10.09 7.79 -14.88
CA ARG A 174 10.26 8.31 -16.25
C ARG A 174 9.61 9.67 -16.43
N ASP A 175 10.29 10.53 -17.19
CA ASP A 175 9.84 11.88 -17.55
C ASP A 175 9.61 12.80 -16.35
N ALA A 176 10.00 12.37 -15.14
CA ALA A 176 9.97 13.22 -13.96
C ALA A 176 11.11 14.24 -13.98
N THR A 177 10.85 15.43 -13.46
CA THR A 177 11.84 16.50 -13.35
C THR A 177 11.97 16.95 -11.90
N VAL A 178 13.19 16.88 -11.36
CA VAL A 178 13.56 17.47 -10.07
C VAL A 178 14.43 18.69 -10.36
N ARG A 179 13.87 19.89 -10.12
CA ARG A 179 14.50 21.15 -10.53
C ARG A 179 15.59 21.63 -9.57
N SER A 180 16.36 22.60 -10.05
CA SER A 180 17.47 23.21 -9.33
C SER A 180 17.06 23.67 -7.93
N GLY A 181 17.81 23.24 -6.91
CA GLY A 181 17.58 23.60 -5.51
C GLY A 181 16.47 22.81 -4.81
N ALA A 182 15.78 21.89 -5.48
CA ALA A 182 14.84 20.98 -4.82
C ALA A 182 15.57 19.94 -3.95
N VAL A 183 14.95 19.54 -2.84
CA VAL A 183 15.43 18.50 -1.94
C VAL A 183 14.38 17.39 -1.83
N VAL A 184 14.78 16.16 -2.11
CA VAL A 184 13.93 14.97 -2.00
C VAL A 184 14.58 13.96 -1.06
N GLU A 185 13.96 13.75 0.09
CA GLU A 185 14.42 12.83 1.13
C GLU A 185 13.53 11.59 1.21
N GLY A 186 14.17 10.42 1.21
CA GLY A 186 13.54 9.12 1.27
C GLY A 186 12.88 8.82 2.62
N PRO A 187 11.90 7.91 2.66
CA PRO A 187 11.40 7.09 1.55
C PRO A 187 10.40 7.86 0.67
N SER A 188 10.79 8.22 -0.56
CA SER A 188 9.97 9.09 -1.42
C SER A 188 9.92 8.61 -2.87
N VAL A 189 8.82 8.94 -3.55
CA VAL A 189 8.62 8.64 -4.97
C VAL A 189 8.23 9.91 -5.71
N VAL A 190 8.99 10.23 -6.76
CA VAL A 190 8.62 11.23 -7.76
C VAL A 190 8.07 10.48 -8.97
N GLY A 191 6.74 10.39 -9.08
CA GLY A 191 6.04 9.60 -10.08
C GLY A 191 6.26 10.06 -11.52
N ALA A 192 5.82 9.25 -12.49
CA ALA A 192 6.10 9.52 -13.90
C ALA A 192 5.51 10.86 -14.34
N ASN A 193 6.24 11.67 -15.10
CA ASN A 193 5.86 13.03 -15.50
C ASN A 193 5.65 14.01 -14.32
N ALA A 194 6.01 13.63 -13.08
CA ALA A 194 5.89 14.53 -11.96
C ALA A 194 7.00 15.58 -11.98
N THR A 195 6.71 16.73 -11.41
CA THR A 195 7.59 17.90 -11.41
C THR A 195 7.73 18.43 -10.00
N VAL A 196 8.98 18.58 -9.56
CA VAL A 196 9.36 19.20 -8.30
C VAL A 196 10.11 20.49 -8.62
N ASP A 197 9.49 21.64 -8.39
CA ASP A 197 10.09 22.95 -8.64
C ASP A 197 11.24 23.28 -7.68
N GLY A 198 11.98 24.34 -8.00
CA GLY A 198 13.09 24.79 -7.16
C GLY A 198 12.66 25.25 -5.77
N GLY A 199 13.51 25.03 -4.77
CA GLY A 199 13.22 25.39 -3.38
C GLY A 199 12.19 24.50 -2.68
N VAL A 200 11.71 23.44 -3.34
CA VAL A 200 10.81 22.45 -2.74
C VAL A 200 11.57 21.46 -1.86
N GLU A 201 11.01 21.11 -0.71
CA GLU A 201 11.53 20.06 0.17
C GLU A 201 10.47 18.96 0.36
N LEU A 202 10.81 17.73 -0.03
CA LEU A 202 9.98 16.54 0.14
C LEU A 202 10.63 15.58 1.14
N ALA A 203 9.84 15.03 2.07
CA ALA A 203 10.28 13.96 2.96
C ALA A 203 9.16 12.92 3.13
N ASN A 204 9.48 11.62 3.04
CA ASN A 204 8.50 10.54 3.14
C ASN A 204 7.22 10.82 2.31
N THR A 205 7.38 11.17 1.02
CA THR A 205 6.29 11.68 0.19
C THR A 205 6.20 10.92 -1.12
N VAL A 206 4.98 10.56 -1.51
CA VAL A 206 4.67 9.91 -2.79
C VAL A 206 3.94 10.91 -3.69
N LEU A 207 4.59 11.33 -4.76
CA LEU A 207 3.96 12.07 -5.84
C LEU A 207 3.49 11.09 -6.92
N LEU A 208 2.18 10.98 -7.12
CA LEU A 208 1.62 10.13 -8.19
C LEU A 208 1.82 10.77 -9.58
N PRO A 209 1.63 10.00 -10.67
CA PRO A 209 1.98 10.46 -12.01
C PRO A 209 1.39 11.81 -12.41
N GLY A 210 2.23 12.68 -12.99
CA GLY A 210 1.87 14.03 -13.45
C GLY A 210 1.68 15.06 -12.34
N ALA A 211 1.92 14.72 -11.07
CA ALA A 211 1.86 15.68 -9.97
C ALA A 211 2.88 16.81 -10.14
N THR A 212 2.50 18.04 -9.80
CA THR A 212 3.41 19.19 -9.81
C THR A 212 3.44 19.84 -8.42
N VAL A 213 4.63 20.04 -7.89
CA VAL A 213 4.85 20.80 -6.66
C VAL A 213 5.55 22.10 -7.04
N SER A 214 4.87 23.22 -6.87
CA SER A 214 5.40 24.55 -7.18
C SER A 214 6.42 25.03 -6.16
N GLU A 215 7.17 26.06 -6.53
CA GLU A 215 8.29 26.63 -5.76
C GLU A 215 7.95 26.90 -4.29
N ASP A 216 8.97 26.86 -3.42
CA ASP A 216 8.87 27.21 -2.00
C ASP A 216 7.81 26.40 -1.22
N VAL A 217 7.74 25.09 -1.46
CA VAL A 217 6.80 24.17 -0.80
C VAL A 217 7.54 23.14 0.05
N GLN A 218 7.00 22.83 1.23
CA GLN A 218 7.49 21.76 2.08
C GLN A 218 6.41 20.70 2.27
N LEU A 219 6.72 19.44 1.92
CA LEU A 219 5.83 18.29 2.07
C LEU A 219 6.50 17.21 2.90
N ARG A 220 5.79 16.70 3.91
CA ARG A 220 6.24 15.59 4.73
C ARG A 220 5.10 14.60 4.95
N GLU A 221 5.34 13.30 4.77
CA GLU A 221 4.39 12.23 5.12
C GLU A 221 3.05 12.35 4.37
N LEU A 222 3.11 12.39 3.03
CA LEU A 222 1.94 12.63 2.19
C LEU A 222 1.94 11.72 0.96
N VAL A 223 0.73 11.38 0.51
CA VAL A 223 0.48 10.81 -0.81
C VAL A 223 -0.29 11.85 -1.61
N PHE A 224 0.28 12.30 -2.72
CA PHE A 224 -0.31 13.33 -3.56
C PHE A 224 -0.83 12.77 -4.87
N GLY A 225 -2.08 13.09 -5.17
CA GLY A 225 -2.86 12.53 -6.28
C GLY A 225 -2.26 12.75 -7.67
N PRO A 226 -2.65 11.94 -8.67
CA PRO A 226 -2.13 12.07 -10.02
C PRO A 226 -2.61 13.38 -10.67
N ARG A 227 -1.70 14.08 -11.35
CA ARG A 227 -1.98 15.35 -12.06
C ARG A 227 -2.53 16.46 -11.18
N CYS A 228 -2.28 16.41 -9.87
CA CYS A 228 -2.59 17.51 -8.97
C CYS A 228 -1.44 18.53 -8.96
N THR A 229 -1.76 19.78 -8.64
CA THR A 229 -0.77 20.86 -8.48
C THR A 229 -0.83 21.42 -7.07
N ILE A 230 0.31 21.49 -6.39
CA ILE A 230 0.45 22.22 -5.12
C ILE A 230 0.98 23.61 -5.44
N PRO A 231 0.23 24.69 -5.13
CA PRO A 231 0.67 26.04 -5.43
C PRO A 231 1.81 26.48 -4.50
N THR A 232 2.55 27.50 -4.94
CA THR A 232 3.68 28.10 -4.21
C THR A 232 3.31 28.54 -2.80
N GLY A 233 4.27 28.44 -1.87
CA GLY A 233 4.15 28.97 -0.51
C GLY A 233 3.28 28.13 0.42
N VAL A 234 3.06 26.86 0.07
CA VAL A 234 2.30 25.89 0.88
C VAL A 234 3.26 25.02 1.69
N SER A 235 2.98 24.80 2.97
CA SER A 235 3.68 23.82 3.81
C SER A 235 2.66 22.86 4.40
N ILE A 236 2.85 21.56 4.18
CA ILE A 236 1.96 20.49 4.65
C ILE A 236 2.81 19.38 5.25
N ALA A 237 2.48 19.01 6.48
CA ALA A 237 3.03 17.82 7.13
C ALA A 237 1.88 16.88 7.51
N GLY A 238 2.03 15.60 7.19
CA GLY A 238 1.29 14.52 7.85
C GLY A 238 1.65 14.47 9.33
N GLY A 239 0.74 13.91 10.13
CA GLY A 239 0.97 13.71 11.55
C GLY A 239 0.29 12.43 12.03
N ASP A 240 0.75 11.91 13.16
CA ASP A 240 0.18 10.72 13.78
C ASP A 240 -1.32 10.89 14.03
N ALA A 241 -2.10 9.92 13.54
CA ALA A 241 -3.55 9.82 13.72
C ALA A 241 -4.01 9.73 15.20
N SER A 242 -3.08 9.77 16.17
CA SER A 242 -3.36 9.88 17.61
C SER A 242 -3.60 11.31 18.10
N SER A 243 -3.32 12.33 17.30
CA SER A 243 -3.71 13.71 17.58
C SER A 243 -4.96 14.06 16.78
N ALA A 244 -5.98 14.61 17.42
CA ALA A 244 -7.28 14.91 16.80
C ALA A 244 -7.23 15.98 15.68
N ASP A 245 -6.03 16.45 15.27
CA ASP A 245 -5.82 17.64 14.46
C ASP A 245 -4.83 17.48 13.28
N ALA A 246 -4.44 16.27 12.86
CA ALA A 246 -3.57 16.11 11.68
C ALA A 246 -4.09 15.06 10.67
N VAL A 247 -5.13 15.44 9.92
CA VAL A 247 -5.51 14.78 8.67
C VAL A 247 -5.41 15.81 7.55
N ALA A 248 -4.33 15.79 6.79
CA ALA A 248 -4.24 16.50 5.51
C ALA A 248 -4.60 15.57 4.36
N THR A 249 -5.86 15.16 4.29
CA THR A 249 -6.43 14.62 3.03
C THR A 249 -6.82 15.83 2.17
N VAL A 250 -5.92 16.31 1.31
CA VAL A 250 -6.31 17.25 0.24
C VAL A 250 -6.96 16.45 -0.88
N SER A 251 -8.26 16.16 -0.72
CA SER A 251 -9.11 15.82 -1.86
C SER A 251 -9.40 17.13 -2.61
N ALA A 252 -8.70 17.37 -3.72
CA ALA A 252 -9.04 18.47 -4.62
C ALA A 252 -10.40 18.20 -5.30
N ALA A 253 -11.50 18.57 -4.64
CA ALA A 253 -12.81 18.67 -5.26
C ALA A 253 -12.90 20.03 -5.98
N ASN A 254 -12.46 20.05 -7.24
CA ASN A 254 -12.86 20.93 -8.36
C ASN A 254 -11.66 21.25 -9.27
N PRO A 255 -11.39 20.45 -10.31
CA PRO A 255 -10.93 21.08 -11.54
C PRO A 255 -12.08 21.99 -12.00
N SER A 256 -11.82 23.27 -12.19
CA SER A 256 -12.71 24.10 -13.00
C SER A 256 -12.78 23.47 -14.40
N VAL A 257 -13.78 22.62 -14.62
CA VAL A 257 -14.15 22.15 -15.96
C VAL A 257 -14.99 23.26 -16.56
N ASP A 258 -14.32 24.24 -17.15
CA ASP A 258 -14.97 25.08 -18.15
C ASP A 258 -15.10 24.23 -19.41
N GLY A 259 -16.23 23.55 -19.53
CA GLY A 259 -16.45 22.53 -20.55
C GLY A 259 -17.69 21.71 -20.25
N GLY A 260 -18.87 22.34 -20.37
CA GLY A 260 -20.15 21.68 -20.17
C GLY A 260 -20.31 20.46 -21.10
N LEU A 261 -20.69 19.33 -20.51
CA LEU A 261 -21.40 18.27 -21.20
C LEU A 261 -22.60 17.89 -20.34
N SER A 262 -23.76 18.27 -20.86
CA SER A 262 -25.08 17.84 -20.41
C SER A 262 -25.21 16.32 -20.58
N TYR A 263 -25.86 15.67 -19.62
CA TYR A 263 -26.27 14.26 -19.68
C TYR A 263 -27.09 13.93 -20.93
#